data_AF-R0HHE2-F1
#
_entry.id   AF-R0HHE2-F1
#
_cell.length_a   1.000
_cell.length_b   1.000
_cell.length_c   1.000
_cell.angle_alpha   90.00
_cell.angle_beta   90.00
_cell.angle_gamma   90.00
#
_symmetry.space_group_name_H-M   'P 1'
#
loop_
_entity.id
_entity.type
_entity.pdbx_description
1 polymer ?
#
loop_
_entity_poly.entity_id
_entity_poly.type
_entity_poly.pdbx_seq_one_letter_code
_entity_poly.pdbx_strand_id
1 'polypeptide(L)'
;MEKTLASSHTKRSLPSPSTAVDTSSTGFNRRTRQRLSDATASVISEDDDEDEEEEEEEGVEEKIEALQTIVPGGTSLGVDALFEETASYILALQCQINAIKVLTSFIERCEKDDMKFGG
;
A
#
# COMPACT_ATOMS: atom_id res chain seq x y z
N MET A 1 7.25 25.02 -50.32
CA MET A 1 7.38 26.17 -49.38
C MET A 1 6.87 25.71 -48.04
N GLU A 2 7.76 25.10 -47.25
CA GLU A 2 7.43 24.52 -45.95
C GLU A 2 8.01 25.44 -44.88
N LYS A 3 7.15 25.90 -43.97
CA LYS A 3 7.55 26.78 -42.86
C LYS A 3 7.54 25.96 -41.58
N THR A 4 8.73 25.77 -41.03
CA THR A 4 9.03 25.26 -39.71
C THR A 4 8.62 26.28 -38.65
N LEU A 5 8.05 25.81 -37.53
CA LEU A 5 7.92 26.60 -36.31
C LEU A 5 8.55 25.81 -35.16
N ALA A 6 9.61 26.40 -34.62
CA ALA A 6 10.38 25.93 -33.49
C ALA A 6 9.62 26.17 -32.17
N SER A 7 9.73 25.23 -31.24
CA SER A 7 9.34 25.43 -29.84
C SER A 7 10.47 24.95 -28.91
N SER A 8 10.49 25.54 -27.73
CA SER A 8 11.66 26.07 -27.04
C SER A 8 12.21 25.19 -25.90
N HIS A 9 13.54 25.08 -25.91
CA HIS A 9 14.54 24.90 -24.85
C HIS A 9 14.15 24.67 -23.37
N THR A 10 14.59 23.51 -22.87
CA THR A 10 14.91 23.20 -21.47
C THR A 10 15.95 24.17 -20.88
N LYS A 11 15.63 24.79 -19.74
CA LYS A 11 16.63 25.40 -18.85
C LYS A 11 16.34 25.06 -17.39
N ARG A 12 17.21 24.19 -16.86
CA ARG A 12 17.56 24.02 -15.44
C ARG A 12 17.82 25.39 -14.80
N SER A 13 17.28 25.62 -13.61
CA SER A 13 17.88 26.54 -12.64
C SER A 13 17.47 26.14 -11.23
N LEU A 14 18.48 25.79 -10.42
CA LEU A 14 18.40 25.57 -8.99
C LEU A 14 18.45 26.93 -8.27
N PRO A 15 17.75 27.10 -7.14
CA PRO A 15 18.10 28.11 -6.15
C PRO A 15 18.86 27.52 -4.96
N SER A 16 20.01 28.12 -4.64
CA SER A 16 20.68 28.17 -3.33
C SER A 16 21.03 29.66 -3.07
N PRO A 17 21.31 30.19 -1.85
CA PRO A 17 21.70 29.51 -0.61
C PRO A 17 21.11 30.06 0.73
N SER A 18 21.40 29.29 1.79
CA SER A 18 21.70 29.63 3.20
C SER A 18 21.22 30.93 3.86
N THR A 19 20.48 30.77 4.95
CA THR A 19 20.73 31.50 6.21
C THR A 19 21.02 30.48 7.31
N ALA A 20 22.30 30.34 7.67
CA ALA A 20 22.76 29.54 8.78
C ALA A 20 22.32 30.19 10.10
N VAL A 21 21.71 29.40 10.98
CA VAL A 21 21.49 29.75 12.38
C VAL A 21 22.59 29.07 13.19
N ASP A 22 23.54 29.86 13.68
CA ASP A 22 24.49 29.45 14.71
C ASP A 22 23.80 29.58 16.07
N THR A 23 23.90 28.54 16.91
CA THR A 23 24.13 28.68 18.36
C THR A 23 24.46 27.32 18.97
N SER A 24 25.75 27.18 19.30
CA SER A 24 26.34 26.53 20.48
C SER A 24 25.59 25.38 21.17
N SER A 25 26.26 24.23 21.31
CA SER A 25 26.61 23.68 22.62
C SER A 25 27.33 22.33 22.52
N THR A 26 28.40 22.21 23.32
CA THR A 26 28.96 20.98 23.93
C THR A 26 29.63 19.95 23.03
N GLY A 27 30.96 19.98 23.06
CA GLY A 27 31.83 18.96 22.47
C GLY A 27 31.77 17.60 23.18
N PHE A 28 32.05 16.57 22.41
CA PHE A 28 32.45 15.26 22.91
C PHE A 28 33.73 14.83 22.21
N ASN A 29 34.86 15.11 22.84
CA ASN A 29 36.11 14.41 22.55
C ASN A 29 35.95 12.95 22.99
N ARG A 30 36.05 11.99 22.06
CA ARG A 30 36.44 10.63 22.44
C ARG A 30 37.31 9.95 21.39
N ARG A 31 38.59 9.91 21.77
CA ARG A 31 39.76 9.24 21.21
C ARG A 31 39.49 7.88 20.54
N THR A 32 40.05 7.77 19.35
CA THR A 32 40.77 6.62 18.80
C THR A 32 41.14 5.53 19.81
N ARG A 33 40.72 4.29 19.53
CA ARG A 33 41.41 3.06 19.96
C ARG A 33 41.32 2.01 18.85
N GLN A 34 42.41 1.86 18.11
CA GLN A 34 42.77 0.58 17.48
C GLN A 34 42.82 -0.50 18.57
N ARG A 35 42.27 -1.69 18.30
CA ARG A 35 42.86 -2.97 18.71
C ARG A 35 42.35 -4.11 17.81
N LEU A 36 43.30 -4.80 17.21
CA LEU A 36 43.19 -6.07 16.50
C LEU A 36 43.16 -7.22 17.52
N SER A 37 42.38 -8.27 17.25
CA SER A 37 42.66 -9.68 17.60
C SER A 37 41.45 -10.52 17.09
N ASP A 38 41.56 -11.26 16.00
CA ASP A 38 42.17 -12.59 15.82
C ASP A 38 41.28 -13.76 16.29
N ALA A 39 41.34 -14.84 15.52
CA ALA A 39 40.35 -15.90 15.34
C ALA A 39 39.88 -16.64 16.62
N THR A 40 38.57 -16.90 16.70
CA THR A 40 38.03 -18.16 17.23
C THR A 40 36.87 -18.62 16.36
N ALA A 41 37.06 -19.77 15.71
CA ALA A 41 35.99 -20.53 15.09
C ALA A 41 35.02 -20.96 16.19
N SER A 42 33.73 -20.66 16.04
CA SER A 42 32.70 -21.27 16.85
C SER A 42 31.40 -21.31 16.07
N VAL A 43 31.13 -22.52 15.56
CA VAL A 43 29.81 -23.13 15.39
C VAL A 43 28.90 -22.50 14.35
N ILE A 44 28.81 -23.21 13.21
CA ILE A 44 27.63 -23.23 12.35
C ILE A 44 26.50 -23.79 13.23
N SER A 45 25.53 -22.94 13.59
CA SER A 45 24.23 -23.38 14.07
C SER A 45 23.41 -23.76 12.84
N GLU A 46 23.26 -25.06 12.62
CA GLU A 46 22.24 -25.63 11.73
C GLU A 46 20.96 -25.74 12.58
N ASP A 47 20.22 -24.64 12.69
CA ASP A 47 18.89 -24.54 13.32
C ASP A 47 18.21 -23.29 12.72
N ASP A 48 17.95 -23.32 11.40
CA ASP A 48 17.34 -22.20 10.63
C ASP A 48 16.09 -22.69 9.86
N ASP A 49 15.48 -23.79 10.30
CA ASP A 49 14.26 -24.36 9.71
C ASP A 49 13.02 -24.22 10.64
N GLU A 50 13.19 -23.84 11.93
CA GLU A 50 12.07 -23.64 12.87
C GLU A 50 11.51 -22.21 12.86
N ASP A 51 12.33 -21.20 12.51
CA ASP A 51 11.91 -19.79 12.51
C ASP A 51 11.01 -19.43 11.28
N GLU A 52 11.07 -20.16 10.17
CA GLU A 52 10.26 -19.88 8.97
C GLU A 52 8.80 -20.37 9.09
N GLU A 53 8.53 -21.48 9.79
CA GLU A 53 7.17 -22.03 9.94
C GLU A 53 6.30 -21.18 10.90
N GLU A 54 6.90 -20.61 11.96
CA GLU A 54 6.17 -19.74 12.91
C GLU A 54 5.75 -18.41 12.26
N GLU A 55 6.59 -17.82 11.39
CA GLU A 55 6.23 -16.59 10.65
C GLU A 55 5.06 -16.81 9.66
N GLU A 56 4.96 -17.99 9.03
CA GLU A 56 3.86 -18.30 8.12
C GLU A 56 2.53 -18.45 8.85
N GLU A 57 2.52 -19.13 10.01
CA GLU A 57 1.31 -19.32 10.82
C GLU A 57 0.79 -17.98 11.38
N GLU A 58 1.67 -17.13 11.91
CA GLU A 58 1.31 -15.77 12.37
C GLU A 58 0.68 -14.94 11.23
N GLY A 59 1.24 -15.05 10.03
CA GLY A 59 0.73 -14.36 8.84
C GLY A 59 -0.63 -14.87 8.34
N VAL A 60 -1.05 -16.09 8.70
CA VAL A 60 -2.40 -16.59 8.39
C VAL A 60 -3.41 -16.10 9.41
N GLU A 61 -3.06 -16.09 10.70
CA GLU A 61 -3.96 -15.63 11.75
C GLU A 61 -4.32 -14.14 11.59
N GLU A 62 -3.35 -13.27 11.26
CA GLU A 62 -3.61 -11.86 10.94
C GLU A 62 -4.61 -11.70 9.78
N LYS A 63 -4.49 -12.54 8.73
CA LYS A 63 -5.41 -12.51 7.58
C LYS A 63 -6.81 -12.96 7.96
N ILE A 64 -6.92 -13.94 8.85
CA ILE A 64 -8.22 -14.40 9.37
C ILE A 64 -8.87 -13.29 10.20
N GLU A 65 -8.14 -12.62 11.10
CA GLU A 65 -8.65 -11.49 11.89
C GLU A 65 -9.12 -10.33 10.99
N ALA A 66 -8.32 -10.00 9.96
CA ALA A 66 -8.69 -8.99 8.99
C ALA A 66 -9.98 -9.36 8.24
N LEU A 67 -10.11 -10.64 7.86
CA LEU A 67 -11.30 -11.14 7.16
C LEU A 67 -12.54 -11.12 8.07
N GLN A 68 -12.42 -11.53 9.34
CA GLN A 68 -13.50 -11.45 10.33
C GLN A 68 -14.01 -10.02 10.55
N THR A 69 -13.13 -9.03 10.43
CA THR A 69 -13.48 -7.61 10.60
C THR A 69 -14.32 -7.06 9.44
N ILE A 70 -14.06 -7.51 8.20
CA ILE A 70 -14.75 -6.99 7.01
C ILE A 70 -16.00 -7.79 6.64
N VAL A 71 -16.09 -9.06 7.02
CA VAL A 71 -17.23 -9.93 6.73
C VAL A 71 -18.35 -9.64 7.75
N PRO A 72 -19.60 -9.40 7.30
CA PRO A 72 -20.72 -9.20 8.21
C PRO A 72 -20.88 -10.37 9.18
N GLY A 73 -20.85 -10.08 10.49
CA GLY A 73 -20.92 -11.11 11.53
C GLY A 73 -19.63 -11.94 11.73
N GLY A 74 -18.56 -11.64 10.98
CA GLY A 74 -17.33 -12.43 10.92
C GLY A 74 -16.62 -12.63 12.26
N THR A 75 -16.64 -11.66 13.17
CA THR A 75 -16.01 -11.76 14.51
C THR A 75 -16.60 -12.86 15.41
N SER A 76 -17.75 -13.40 15.05
CA SER A 76 -18.42 -14.51 15.77
C SER A 76 -18.32 -15.86 15.05
N LEU A 77 -17.67 -15.91 13.89
CA LEU A 77 -17.59 -17.10 13.03
C LEU A 77 -16.22 -17.80 13.17
N GLY A 78 -16.25 -19.13 13.18
CA GLY A 78 -15.06 -19.96 12.96
C GLY A 78 -14.63 -19.96 11.49
N VAL A 79 -13.42 -20.45 11.20
CA VAL A 79 -12.76 -20.36 9.89
C VAL A 79 -13.62 -20.86 8.72
N ASP A 80 -14.21 -22.05 8.83
CA ASP A 80 -15.02 -22.62 7.74
C ASP A 80 -16.25 -21.77 7.41
N ALA A 81 -17.00 -21.36 8.44
CA ALA A 81 -18.18 -20.51 8.29
C ALA A 81 -17.80 -19.09 7.83
N LEU A 82 -16.64 -18.59 8.25
CA LEU A 82 -16.11 -17.31 7.81
C LEU A 82 -15.87 -17.33 6.29
N PHE A 83 -15.29 -18.40 5.74
CA PHE A 83 -15.08 -18.50 4.29
C PHE A 83 -16.39 -18.63 3.50
N GLU A 84 -17.38 -19.36 4.02
CA GLU A 84 -18.70 -19.47 3.38
C GLU A 84 -19.45 -18.12 3.38
N GLU A 85 -19.44 -17.40 4.50
CA GLU A 85 -20.00 -16.05 4.60
C GLU A 85 -19.22 -15.06 3.73
N THR A 86 -17.89 -15.20 3.64
CA THR A 86 -17.04 -14.40 2.75
C THR A 86 -17.44 -14.57 1.29
N ALA A 87 -17.61 -15.82 0.83
CA ALA A 87 -18.02 -16.10 -0.54
C ALA A 87 -19.41 -15.49 -0.84
N SER A 88 -20.34 -15.65 0.10
CA SER A 88 -21.68 -15.08 0.02
C SER A 88 -21.65 -13.54 -0.03
N TYR A 89 -20.83 -12.92 0.81
CA TYR A 89 -20.70 -11.47 0.88
C TYR A 89 -20.05 -10.87 -0.37
N ILE A 90 -19.01 -11.51 -0.92
CA ILE A 90 -18.40 -11.10 -2.20
C ILE A 90 -19.46 -11.11 -3.31
N LEU A 91 -20.26 -12.17 -3.40
CA LEU A 91 -21.31 -12.26 -4.42
C LEU A 91 -22.37 -11.17 -4.22
N ALA A 92 -22.78 -10.91 -2.97
CA ALA A 92 -23.73 -9.85 -2.64
C ALA A 92 -23.20 -8.46 -3.07
N LEU A 93 -21.93 -8.15 -2.78
CA LEU A 93 -21.29 -6.91 -3.19
C LEU A 93 -21.23 -6.78 -4.73
N GLN A 94 -20.90 -7.85 -5.44
CA GLN A 94 -20.90 -7.86 -6.90
C GLN A 94 -22.30 -7.59 -7.47
N CYS A 95 -23.33 -8.23 -6.92
CA CYS A 95 -24.72 -7.98 -7.29
C CYS A 95 -25.12 -6.52 -7.07
N GLN A 96 -24.76 -5.93 -5.92
CA GLN A 96 -25.03 -4.53 -5.60
C GLN A 96 -24.37 -3.58 -6.61
N ILE A 97 -23.08 -3.77 -6.88
CA ILE A 97 -22.32 -2.96 -7.85
C ILE A 97 -22.97 -3.05 -9.24
N ASN A 98 -23.35 -4.26 -9.67
CA ASN A 98 -23.98 -4.47 -10.97
C ASN A 98 -25.35 -3.82 -11.07
N ALA A 99 -26.17 -3.91 -10.01
CA ALA A 99 -27.46 -3.23 -9.95
C ALA A 99 -27.31 -1.71 -10.06
N ILE A 100 -26.38 -1.13 -9.29
CA ILE A 100 -26.10 0.31 -9.34
C ILE A 100 -25.64 0.71 -10.74
N LYS A 101 -24.72 -0.03 -11.37
CA LYS A 101 -24.27 0.27 -12.74
C LYS A 101 -25.40 0.27 -13.75
N VAL A 102 -26.33 -0.69 -13.67
CA VAL A 102 -27.50 -0.75 -14.55
C VAL A 102 -28.42 0.45 -14.32
N LEU A 103 -28.70 0.78 -13.06
CA LEU A 103 -29.53 1.93 -12.71
C LEU A 103 -28.91 3.25 -13.15
N THR A 104 -27.61 3.46 -12.91
CA THR A 104 -26.87 4.64 -13.37
C THR A 104 -26.92 4.75 -14.89
N SER A 105 -26.65 3.65 -15.61
CA SER A 105 -26.71 3.63 -17.08
C SER A 105 -28.12 3.96 -17.61
N PHE A 106 -29.16 3.52 -16.90
CA PHE A 106 -30.55 3.84 -17.23
C PHE A 106 -30.85 5.33 -17.01
N ILE A 107 -30.48 5.89 -15.85
CA ILE A 107 -30.68 7.30 -15.52
C ILE A 107 -29.93 8.20 -16.52
N GLU A 108 -28.67 7.91 -16.81
CA GLU A 108 -27.88 8.65 -17.80
C GLU A 108 -28.49 8.62 -19.20
N ARG A 109 -29.25 7.56 -19.55
CA ARG A 109 -29.98 7.48 -20.81
C ARG A 109 -31.24 8.33 -20.79
N CYS A 110 -32.01 8.28 -19.70
CA CYS A 110 -33.19 9.13 -19.52
C CYS A 110 -32.83 10.62 -19.64
N GLU A 111 -31.76 11.06 -18.98
CA GLU A 111 -31.29 12.45 -19.04
C GLU A 111 -30.95 12.90 -20.48
N LYS A 112 -30.41 12.01 -21.32
CA LYS A 112 -30.09 12.31 -22.73
C LYS A 112 -31.32 12.37 -23.62
N ASP A 113 -32.34 11.57 -23.32
CA ASP A 113 -33.59 11.52 -24.09
C ASP A 113 -34.51 12.70 -23.76
N ASP A 114 -34.46 13.21 -22.53
CA ASP A 114 -35.19 14.44 -22.11
C ASP A 114 -34.65 15.72 -22.79
N MET A 115 -33.36 15.73 -23.20
CA MET A 115 -32.76 16.87 -23.94
C MET A 115 -33.13 16.91 -25.44
N LYS A 116 -33.89 15.94 -25.97
CA LYS A 116 -34.18 15.82 -27.42
C LYS A 116 -35.59 16.27 -27.84
N PHE A 117 -36.43 16.72 -26.90
CA PHE A 117 -37.80 17.19 -27.19
C PHE A 117 -37.97 18.72 -27.21
N GLY A 118 -36.90 19.50 -27.32
CA GLY A 118 -36.98 20.95 -27.57
C GLY A 118 -37.03 21.26 -29.07
N GLY A 119 -38.20 21.64 -29.57
CA GLY A 119 -38.40 22.15 -30.94
C GLY A 119 -37.98 23.61 -31.13
#